data_AF-A0A7G2JXK3-F1
#
_entry.id   AF-A0A7G2JXK3-F1
#
_cell.length_a   1.000
_cell.length_b   1.000
_cell.length_c   1.000
_cell.angle_alpha   90.00
_cell.angle_beta   90.00
_cell.angle_gamma   90.00
#
_symmetry.space_group_name_H-M   'P 1'
#
loop_
_entity.id
_entity.type
_entity.pdbx_description
1 polymer ?
#
loop_
_entity_poly.entity_id
_entity_poly.type
_entity_poly.pdbx_seq_one_letter_code
_entity_poly.pdbx_strand_id
1 'polypeptide(L)'
;MSELKKDSLHRQGIKIFPASNRVTELLLDRHLSAADIAKKYNYDNVAVYDADIWFPNPHLSLFKTIENSTALFAAQDVWFCSFISACMKEQNKEEIINKINILSKKNSGVWQCGLIVGNKDAWRHYQDFVLQSLTTGKFKLEYGIDSTLLNLYSFETNQVQKLPMKYNCLPVAAVEIKGDKRFLIQNELVEGFHISRNHRDEKLV
;
A
#
# COMPACT_ATOMS: atom_id res chain seq x y z
N MET A 1 -20.07 8.15 -4.12
CA MET A 1 -20.38 8.23 -2.67
C MET A 1 -21.69 8.96 -2.50
N SER A 2 -22.62 8.49 -1.67
CA SER A 2 -23.90 9.19 -1.44
C SER A 2 -23.71 10.45 -0.60
N GLU A 3 -24.62 11.43 -0.73
CA GLU A 3 -24.57 12.67 0.06
C GLU A 3 -24.66 12.40 1.57
N LEU A 4 -25.52 11.47 2.01
CA LEU A 4 -25.60 11.04 3.41
C LEU A 4 -24.25 10.58 3.99
N LYS A 5 -23.43 9.90 3.19
CA LYS A 5 -22.09 9.46 3.61
C LYS A 5 -21.14 10.65 3.70
N LYS A 6 -21.18 11.57 2.72
CA LYS A 6 -20.35 12.79 2.74
C LYS A 6 -20.67 13.64 3.97
N ASP A 7 -21.95 13.84 4.28
CA ASP A 7 -22.38 14.61 5.45
C ASP A 7 -21.93 13.97 6.77
N SER A 8 -21.99 12.64 6.86
CA SER A 8 -21.48 11.91 8.02
C SER A 8 -19.96 12.11 8.22
N LEU A 9 -19.18 12.05 7.14
CA LEU A 9 -17.74 12.28 7.18
C LEU A 9 -17.40 13.72 7.55
N HIS A 10 -18.07 14.70 6.94
CA HIS A 10 -17.87 16.12 7.25
C HIS A 10 -18.18 16.45 8.72
N ARG A 11 -19.26 15.89 9.29
CA ARG A 11 -19.58 16.06 10.72
C ARG A 11 -18.52 15.50 11.68
N GLN A 12 -17.70 14.55 11.20
CA GLN A 12 -16.58 13.99 11.94
C GLN A 12 -15.25 14.72 11.67
N GLY A 13 -15.28 15.85 10.94
CA GLY A 13 -14.09 16.60 10.57
C GLY A 13 -13.23 15.93 9.48
N ILE A 14 -13.76 14.89 8.81
CA ILE A 14 -13.05 14.18 7.75
C ILE A 14 -13.17 14.98 6.46
N LYS A 15 -12.02 15.34 5.89
CA LYS A 15 -11.95 16.02 4.59
C LYS A 15 -12.16 15.02 3.45
N ILE A 16 -12.92 15.42 2.45
CA ILE A 16 -13.19 14.62 1.25
C ILE A 16 -12.49 15.30 0.06
N PHE A 17 -11.68 14.54 -0.65
CA PHE A 17 -10.99 15.00 -1.85
C PHE A 17 -11.56 14.27 -3.08
N PRO A 18 -11.73 14.96 -4.22
CA PRO A 18 -12.03 14.29 -5.47
C PRO A 18 -10.84 13.40 -5.87
N ALA A 19 -11.13 12.20 -6.38
CA ALA A 19 -10.11 11.37 -7.02
C ALA A 19 -9.58 12.04 -8.29
N SER A 20 -8.34 11.75 -8.63
CA SER A 20 -7.73 12.26 -9.86
C SER A 20 -8.32 11.61 -11.11
N ASN A 21 -8.81 10.37 -11.02
CA ASN A 21 -9.38 9.61 -12.13
C ASN A 21 -8.43 9.55 -13.34
N ARG A 22 -7.13 9.38 -13.10
CA ARG A 22 -6.11 9.23 -14.14
C ARG A 22 -6.18 7.84 -14.80
N VAL A 23 -6.65 6.84 -14.05
CA VAL A 23 -6.85 5.46 -14.55
C VAL A 23 -8.18 4.91 -14.04
N THR A 24 -8.72 3.92 -14.75
CA THR A 24 -9.99 3.27 -14.39
C THR A 24 -9.89 2.29 -13.22
N GLU A 25 -8.69 1.74 -12.98
CA GLU A 25 -8.46 0.82 -11.87
C GLU A 25 -8.24 1.60 -10.57
N LEU A 26 -9.24 1.55 -9.68
CA LEU A 26 -9.29 2.32 -8.43
C LEU A 26 -8.11 2.01 -7.51
N LEU A 27 -7.67 0.75 -7.46
CA LEU A 27 -6.56 0.33 -6.60
C LEU A 27 -5.25 1.05 -6.96
N LEU A 28 -5.09 1.42 -8.23
CA LEU A 28 -3.95 2.20 -8.70
C LEU A 28 -4.24 3.71 -8.66
N ASP A 29 -5.44 4.14 -9.04
CA ASP A 29 -5.78 5.58 -9.12
C ASP A 29 -5.68 6.28 -7.76
N ARG A 30 -5.94 5.56 -6.66
CA ARG A 30 -5.77 6.10 -5.30
C ARG A 30 -4.32 6.52 -5.00
N HIS A 31 -3.32 5.83 -5.55
CA HIS A 31 -1.90 6.19 -5.40
C HIS A 31 -1.58 7.45 -6.19
N LEU A 32 -2.11 7.55 -7.42
CA LEU A 32 -1.98 8.74 -8.26
C LEU A 32 -2.68 9.95 -7.62
N SER A 33 -3.86 9.72 -7.05
CA SER A 33 -4.65 10.70 -6.31
C SER A 33 -3.92 11.17 -5.04
N ALA A 34 -3.25 10.29 -4.32
CA ALA A 34 -2.45 10.65 -3.14
C ALA A 34 -1.34 11.65 -3.50
N ALA A 35 -0.62 11.42 -4.59
CA ALA A 35 0.40 12.35 -5.08
C ALA A 35 -0.20 13.72 -5.49
N ASP A 36 -1.32 13.71 -6.20
CA ASP A 36 -2.00 14.94 -6.63
C ASP A 36 -2.55 15.74 -5.44
N ILE A 37 -3.13 15.06 -4.44
CA ILE A 37 -3.61 15.69 -3.20
C ILE A 37 -2.44 16.27 -2.40
N ALA A 38 -1.35 15.50 -2.24
CA ALA A 38 -0.15 15.96 -1.54
C ALA A 38 0.38 17.27 -2.14
N LYS A 39 0.48 17.30 -3.48
CA LYS A 39 0.92 18.48 -4.23
C LYS A 39 -0.06 19.64 -4.12
N LYS A 40 -1.35 19.41 -4.39
CA LYS A 40 -2.37 20.47 -4.46
C LYS A 40 -2.61 21.16 -3.12
N TYR A 41 -2.55 20.41 -2.02
CA TYR A 41 -2.85 20.90 -0.68
C TYR A 41 -1.59 21.08 0.18
N ASN A 42 -0.39 20.91 -0.40
CA ASN A 42 0.90 21.02 0.26
C ASN A 42 1.00 20.19 1.55
N TYR A 43 0.53 18.94 1.50
CA TYR A 43 0.77 17.97 2.57
C TYR A 43 2.17 17.39 2.42
N ASP A 44 3.00 17.50 3.46
CA ASP A 44 4.36 16.97 3.39
C ASP A 44 4.38 15.45 3.40
N ASN A 45 3.60 14.81 4.27
CA ASN A 45 3.48 13.35 4.34
C ASN A 45 2.05 12.92 4.08
N VAL A 46 1.89 11.88 3.26
CA VAL A 46 0.59 11.25 2.97
C VAL A 46 0.70 9.75 3.15
N ALA A 47 -0.26 9.19 3.90
CA ALA A 47 -0.44 7.76 4.07
C ALA A 47 -1.74 7.34 3.36
N VAL A 48 -1.67 6.26 2.60
CA VAL A 48 -2.82 5.62 1.94
C VAL A 48 -3.05 4.28 2.62
N TYR A 49 -4.25 4.10 3.17
CA TYR A 49 -4.70 2.88 3.83
C TYR A 49 -5.76 2.17 2.99
N ASP A 50 -5.73 0.84 2.96
CA ASP A 50 -6.88 0.03 2.56
C ASP A 50 -8.04 0.23 3.55
N ALA A 51 -9.27 0.14 3.03
CA ALA A 51 -10.47 0.35 3.83
C ALA A 51 -10.80 -0.82 4.79
N ASP A 52 -10.13 -1.96 4.63
CA ASP A 52 -10.21 -3.15 5.47
C ASP A 52 -9.08 -3.23 6.52
N ILE A 53 -8.46 -2.09 6.83
CA ILE A 53 -7.56 -1.93 7.97
C ILE A 53 -8.33 -1.54 9.22
N TRP A 54 -8.20 -2.35 10.27
CA TRP A 54 -8.70 -2.07 11.61
C TRP A 54 -7.60 -1.47 12.49
N PHE A 55 -7.93 -0.43 13.26
CA PHE A 55 -6.99 0.27 14.13
C PHE A 55 -7.29 -0.07 15.61
N PRO A 56 -6.59 -1.07 16.20
CA PRO A 56 -6.84 -1.49 17.58
C PRO A 56 -6.27 -0.51 18.62
N ASN A 57 -5.39 0.41 18.21
CA ASN A 57 -4.72 1.36 19.07
C ASN A 57 -5.27 2.79 18.81
N PRO A 58 -5.74 3.53 19.83
CA PRO A 58 -6.22 4.91 19.67
C PRO A 58 -5.10 5.90 19.33
N HIS A 59 -3.83 5.53 19.51
CA HIS A 59 -2.68 6.38 19.22
C HIS A 59 -1.94 5.86 18.00
N LEU A 60 -1.97 6.67 16.92
CA LEU A 60 -1.21 6.42 15.71
C LEU A 60 0.12 7.17 15.76
N SER A 61 1.22 6.46 15.53
CA SER A 61 2.58 7.00 15.55
C SER A 61 3.22 7.06 14.16
N LEU A 62 2.51 6.62 13.10
CA LEU A 62 3.05 6.42 11.76
C LEU A 62 3.97 7.54 11.25
N PHE A 63 3.52 8.79 11.29
CA PHE A 63 4.31 9.90 10.73
C PHE A 63 5.57 10.24 11.53
N LYS A 64 5.71 9.76 12.76
CA LYS A 64 6.92 9.95 13.57
C LYS A 64 8.10 9.11 13.07
N THR A 65 7.85 8.10 12.24
CA THR A 65 8.88 7.18 11.73
C THR A 65 9.31 7.49 10.29
N ILE A 66 8.77 8.54 9.67
CA ILE A 66 9.02 8.87 8.26
C ILE A 66 10.08 9.97 8.18
N GLU A 67 11.34 9.56 7.97
CA GLU A 67 12.48 10.48 7.95
C GLU A 67 13.04 10.73 6.54
N ASN A 68 12.96 9.75 5.63
CA ASN A 68 13.46 9.90 4.25
C ASN A 68 12.39 10.52 3.34
N SER A 69 12.61 11.75 2.88
CA SER A 69 11.69 12.47 1.99
C SER A 69 11.62 11.92 0.56
N THR A 70 12.55 11.06 0.16
CA THR A 70 12.64 10.55 -1.22
C THR A 70 12.13 9.12 -1.40
N ALA A 71 11.81 8.44 -0.30
CA ALA A 71 11.32 7.05 -0.32
C ALA A 71 9.85 6.94 0.08
N LEU A 72 9.18 5.95 -0.51
CA LEU A 72 7.94 5.41 0.03
C LEU A 72 8.28 4.35 1.10
N PHE A 73 7.33 4.11 1.99
CA PHE A 73 7.43 3.11 3.05
C PHE A 73 6.23 2.18 2.99
N ALA A 74 6.50 0.88 3.01
CA ALA A 74 5.48 -0.17 3.02
C ALA A 74 5.93 -1.32 3.91
N ALA A 75 4.96 -2.01 4.52
CA ALA A 75 5.24 -3.25 5.23
C ALA A 75 5.48 -4.38 4.22
N GLN A 76 6.19 -5.42 4.66
CA GLN A 76 6.36 -6.63 3.87
C GLN A 76 5.08 -7.45 3.90
N ASP A 77 4.69 -7.96 2.74
CA ASP A 77 3.66 -8.97 2.65
C ASP A 77 4.22 -10.30 3.12
N VAL A 78 3.43 -11.06 3.87
CA VAL A 78 3.77 -12.42 4.28
C VAL A 78 3.56 -13.41 3.13
N TRP A 79 2.85 -13.02 2.07
CA TRP A 79 2.52 -13.85 0.93
C TRP A 79 2.95 -13.23 -0.39
N PHE A 80 3.63 -14.02 -1.23
CA PHE A 80 3.72 -13.73 -2.64
C PHE A 80 2.48 -14.31 -3.34
N CYS A 81 1.44 -13.49 -3.46
CA CYS A 81 0.18 -13.89 -4.06
C CYS A 81 0.20 -13.90 -5.60
N SER A 82 -0.54 -14.83 -6.20
CA SER A 82 -0.62 -15.00 -7.66
C SER A 82 -1.16 -13.76 -8.40
N PHE A 83 -2.00 -12.95 -7.76
CA PHE A 83 -2.56 -11.72 -8.34
C PHE A 83 -1.49 -10.71 -8.77
N ILE A 84 -0.31 -10.72 -8.12
CA ILE A 84 0.82 -9.84 -8.50
C ILE A 84 1.25 -10.13 -9.95
N SER A 85 1.08 -11.36 -10.44
CA SER A 85 1.44 -11.69 -11.82
C SER A 85 0.29 -11.58 -12.82
N ALA A 86 -0.96 -11.43 -12.36
CA ALA A 86 -2.15 -11.52 -13.21
C ALA A 86 -2.20 -10.40 -14.24
N CYS A 87 -1.88 -9.17 -13.80
CA CYS A 87 -1.94 -7.97 -14.61
C CYS A 87 -0.85 -7.87 -15.70
N MET A 88 0.08 -8.83 -15.78
CA MET A 88 1.15 -8.82 -16.78
C MET A 88 0.68 -9.46 -18.09
N LYS A 89 1.09 -8.90 -19.23
CA LYS A 89 0.94 -9.61 -20.51
C LYS A 89 1.94 -10.75 -20.60
N GLU A 90 1.52 -11.89 -21.15
CA GLU A 90 2.30 -13.14 -21.14
C GLU A 90 3.74 -12.96 -21.64
N GLN A 91 3.96 -12.20 -22.72
CA GLN A 91 5.29 -11.98 -23.28
C GLN A 91 6.27 -11.20 -22.37
N ASN A 92 5.77 -10.52 -21.32
CA ASN A 92 6.60 -9.77 -20.36
C ASN A 92 6.64 -10.43 -18.97
N LYS A 93 5.82 -11.45 -18.75
CA LYS A 93 5.54 -11.99 -17.42
C LYS A 93 6.78 -12.59 -16.76
N GLU A 94 7.55 -13.37 -17.51
CA GLU A 94 8.79 -13.98 -17.01
C GLU A 94 9.82 -12.94 -16.56
N GLU A 95 10.09 -11.92 -17.40
CA GLU A 95 11.02 -10.82 -17.10
C GLU A 95 10.65 -10.13 -15.79
N ILE A 96 9.37 -9.73 -15.66
CA ILE A 96 8.90 -8.93 -14.52
C ILE A 96 8.82 -9.78 -13.25
N ILE A 97 8.37 -11.03 -13.34
CA ILE A 97 8.36 -11.96 -12.19
C ILE A 97 9.80 -12.19 -11.69
N ASN A 98 10.78 -12.33 -12.58
CA ASN A 98 12.16 -12.49 -12.18
C ASN A 98 12.67 -11.27 -11.40
N LYS A 99 12.37 -10.05 -11.85
CA LYS A 99 12.69 -8.81 -11.11
C LYS A 99 12.07 -8.80 -9.71
N ILE A 100 10.79 -9.14 -9.59
CA ILE A 100 10.09 -9.20 -8.30
C ILE A 100 10.65 -10.31 -7.39
N ASN A 101 11.03 -11.46 -7.95
CA ASN A 101 11.69 -12.53 -7.20
C ASN A 101 13.05 -12.09 -6.64
N ILE A 102 13.85 -11.37 -7.41
CA ILE A 102 15.13 -10.82 -6.95
C ILE A 102 14.90 -9.83 -5.80
N LEU A 103 13.92 -8.92 -5.95
CA LEU A 103 13.52 -8.01 -4.88
C LEU A 103 13.09 -8.76 -3.62
N SER A 104 12.22 -9.76 -3.77
CA SER A 104 11.69 -10.55 -2.65
C SER A 104 12.82 -11.23 -1.87
N LYS A 105 13.81 -11.80 -2.56
CA LYS A 105 15.01 -12.37 -1.91
C LYS A 105 15.83 -11.31 -1.18
N LYS A 106 16.05 -10.13 -1.79
CA LYS A 106 16.81 -9.03 -1.19
C LYS A 106 16.16 -8.51 0.09
N ASN A 107 14.84 -8.40 0.08
CA ASN A 107 14.09 -7.79 1.17
C ASN A 107 13.48 -8.81 2.13
N SER A 108 13.59 -10.11 1.89
CA SER A 108 12.85 -11.16 2.62
C SER A 108 11.33 -11.06 2.47
N GLY A 109 10.85 -10.60 1.32
CA GLY A 109 9.43 -10.47 0.99
C GLY A 109 9.15 -9.40 -0.06
N VAL A 110 7.93 -9.43 -0.59
CA VAL A 110 7.39 -8.35 -1.44
C VAL A 110 6.74 -7.28 -0.58
N TRP A 111 6.53 -6.09 -1.12
CA TRP A 111 5.84 -5.00 -0.45
C TRP A 111 4.32 -5.15 -0.54
N GLN A 112 3.63 -4.87 0.57
CA GLN A 112 2.18 -4.92 0.68
C GLN A 112 1.56 -3.53 0.51
N CYS A 113 0.64 -3.37 -0.44
CA CYS A 113 0.01 -2.08 -0.76
C CYS A 113 -1.09 -1.63 0.22
N GLY A 114 -1.37 -2.41 1.27
CA GLY A 114 -2.41 -2.08 2.23
C GLY A 114 -2.17 -0.78 2.98
N LEU A 115 -0.90 -0.48 3.23
CA LEU A 115 -0.46 0.81 3.73
C LEU A 115 0.79 1.22 2.98
N ILE A 116 0.71 2.36 2.31
CA ILE A 116 1.87 3.05 1.74
C ILE A 116 1.90 4.45 2.33
N VAL A 117 3.05 4.85 2.84
CA VAL A 117 3.26 6.21 3.34
C VAL A 117 4.53 6.79 2.75
N GLY A 118 4.55 8.09 2.53
CA GLY A 118 5.75 8.76 2.07
C GLY A 118 5.55 10.27 2.02
N ASN A 119 6.65 10.95 1.77
CA ASN A 119 6.63 12.38 1.53
C ASN A 119 6.07 12.71 0.14
N LYS A 120 5.59 13.94 -0.06
CA LYS A 120 5.09 14.43 -1.35
C LYS A 120 6.05 14.20 -2.51
N ASP A 121 7.36 14.32 -2.30
CA ASP A 121 8.36 14.10 -3.36
C ASP A 121 8.50 12.62 -3.72
N ALA A 122 8.47 11.72 -2.73
CA ALA A 122 8.43 10.27 -2.96
C ALA A 122 7.16 9.85 -3.73
N TRP A 123 6.00 10.39 -3.33
CA TRP A 123 4.73 10.17 -4.03
C TRP A 123 4.77 10.68 -5.48
N ARG A 124 5.38 11.84 -5.73
CA ARG A 124 5.58 12.37 -7.08
C ARG A 124 6.41 11.42 -7.94
N HIS A 125 7.57 10.98 -7.44
CA HIS A 125 8.44 10.06 -8.21
C HIS A 125 7.74 8.73 -8.51
N TYR A 126 6.99 8.19 -7.55
CA TYR A 126 6.21 6.99 -7.79
C TYR A 126 5.06 7.21 -8.79
N GLN A 127 4.38 8.36 -8.73
CA GLN A 127 3.36 8.75 -9.72
C GLN A 127 3.96 8.77 -11.14
N ASP A 128 5.12 9.40 -11.33
CA ASP A 128 5.81 9.47 -12.61
C ASP A 128 6.16 8.06 -13.12
N PHE A 129 6.70 7.21 -12.25
CA PHE A 129 7.02 5.82 -12.57
C PHE A 129 5.79 5.02 -13.00
N VAL A 130 4.67 5.14 -12.28
CA VAL A 130 3.42 4.44 -12.61
C VAL A 130 2.92 4.87 -13.98
N LEU A 131 2.84 6.18 -14.23
CA LEU A 131 2.33 6.70 -15.51
C LEU A 131 3.21 6.26 -16.69
N GLN A 132 4.54 6.28 -16.52
CA GLN A 132 5.47 5.76 -17.52
C GLN A 132 5.32 4.25 -17.71
N SER A 133 5.15 3.48 -16.64
CA SER A 133 4.97 2.03 -16.73
C SER A 133 3.72 1.65 -17.51
N LEU A 134 2.64 2.42 -17.36
CA LEU A 134 1.39 2.19 -18.10
C LEU A 134 1.52 2.44 -19.61
N THR A 135 2.42 3.32 -20.05
CA THR A 135 2.61 3.60 -21.49
C THR A 135 3.42 2.51 -22.20
N THR A 136 4.11 1.63 -21.46
CA THR A 136 4.91 0.54 -22.04
C THR A 136 4.07 -0.55 -22.71
N GLY A 137 2.77 -0.61 -22.41
CA GLY A 137 1.89 -1.67 -22.88
C GLY A 137 2.18 -3.04 -22.29
N LYS A 138 3.01 -3.16 -21.24
CA LYS A 138 3.34 -4.43 -20.56
C LYS A 138 2.26 -4.93 -19.60
N PHE A 139 1.35 -4.04 -19.18
CA PHE A 139 0.38 -4.30 -18.11
C PHE A 139 -1.07 -4.18 -18.60
N LYS A 140 -1.97 -4.87 -17.92
CA LYS A 140 -3.43 -4.73 -17.97
C LYS A 140 -3.89 -4.00 -16.72
N LEU A 141 -4.86 -3.09 -16.85
CA LEU A 141 -5.46 -2.39 -15.70
C LEU A 141 -6.46 -3.32 -15.01
N GLU A 142 -5.96 -4.17 -14.12
CA GLU A 142 -6.76 -5.15 -13.37
C GLU A 142 -6.22 -5.34 -11.94
N TYR A 143 -6.97 -6.08 -11.13
CA TYR A 143 -6.64 -6.36 -9.73
C TYR A 143 -5.19 -6.86 -9.55
N GLY A 144 -4.46 -6.21 -8.64
CA GLY A 144 -3.06 -6.52 -8.34
C GLY A 144 -2.04 -5.63 -9.03
N ILE A 145 -2.45 -4.79 -10.01
CA ILE A 145 -1.52 -3.89 -10.72
C ILE A 145 -0.78 -2.93 -9.78
N ASP A 146 -1.43 -2.46 -8.73
CA ASP A 146 -0.84 -1.58 -7.70
C ASP A 146 0.34 -2.28 -6.99
N SER A 147 0.12 -3.52 -6.56
CA SER A 147 1.13 -4.38 -5.95
C SER A 147 2.28 -4.69 -6.91
N THR A 148 1.97 -4.97 -8.17
CA THR A 148 2.99 -5.20 -9.20
C THR A 148 3.87 -3.99 -9.41
N LEU A 149 3.26 -2.81 -9.60
CA LEU A 149 4.00 -1.59 -9.90
C LEU A 149 4.77 -1.06 -8.68
N LEU A 150 4.26 -1.20 -7.45
CA LEU A 150 5.02 -0.85 -6.24
C LEU A 150 6.29 -1.71 -6.11
N ASN A 151 6.16 -3.02 -6.31
CA ASN A 151 7.30 -3.93 -6.22
C ASN A 151 8.30 -3.69 -7.37
N LEU A 152 7.82 -3.47 -8.60
CA LEU A 152 8.71 -3.13 -9.70
C LEU A 152 9.43 -1.79 -9.48
N TYR A 153 8.71 -0.78 -8.99
CA TYR A 153 9.31 0.51 -8.60
C TYR A 153 10.42 0.33 -7.58
N SER A 154 10.16 -0.47 -6.53
CA SER A 154 11.18 -0.77 -5.52
C SER A 154 12.39 -1.48 -6.11
N PHE A 155 12.21 -2.40 -7.05
CA PHE A 155 13.31 -3.10 -7.70
C PHE A 155 14.16 -2.15 -8.55
N GLU A 156 13.52 -1.31 -9.37
CA GLU A 156 14.22 -0.48 -10.35
C GLU A 156 14.85 0.78 -9.74
N THR A 157 14.30 1.29 -8.64
CA THR A 157 14.73 2.57 -8.06
C THR A 157 15.35 2.45 -6.66
N ASN A 158 15.10 1.35 -5.95
CA ASN A 158 15.45 1.18 -4.54
C ASN A 158 14.84 2.27 -3.62
N GLN A 159 13.72 2.88 -4.02
CA GLN A 159 13.03 3.97 -3.29
C GLN A 159 11.79 3.51 -2.49
N VAL A 160 11.72 2.23 -2.13
CA VAL A 160 10.76 1.73 -1.14
C VAL A 160 11.53 1.17 0.05
N GLN A 161 11.23 1.70 1.23
CA GLN A 161 11.85 1.33 2.49
C GLN A 161 10.87 0.55 3.37
N LYS A 162 11.44 -0.22 4.30
CA LYS A 162 10.67 -1.06 5.20
C LYS A 162 9.92 -0.20 6.21
N LEU A 163 8.60 -0.39 6.25
CA LEU A 163 7.74 0.06 7.35
C LEU A 163 7.60 -1.08 8.39
N PRO A 164 7.68 -0.79 9.70
CA PRO A 164 7.42 -1.80 10.73
C PRO A 164 6.04 -2.46 10.56
N MET A 165 5.97 -3.78 10.78
CA MET A 165 4.74 -4.55 10.55
C MET A 165 3.58 -4.10 11.44
N LYS A 166 3.86 -3.46 12.59
CA LYS A 166 2.82 -2.94 13.49
C LYS A 166 1.83 -1.98 12.82
N TYR A 167 2.24 -1.31 11.73
CA TYR A 167 1.40 -0.35 11.01
C TYR A 167 0.48 -0.98 9.97
N ASN A 168 0.80 -2.18 9.48
CA ASN A 168 0.04 -2.91 8.46
C ASN A 168 0.21 -4.43 8.69
N CYS A 169 -0.28 -4.89 9.83
CA CYS A 169 -0.12 -6.25 10.32
C CYS A 169 -1.18 -7.15 9.70
N LEU A 170 -0.77 -8.25 9.08
CA LEU A 170 -1.70 -9.30 8.68
C LEU A 170 -2.09 -10.17 9.89
N PRO A 171 -3.35 -10.62 10.01
CA PRO A 171 -3.78 -11.53 11.07
C PRO A 171 -2.97 -12.82 11.19
N VAL A 172 -2.43 -13.32 10.08
CA VAL A 172 -1.59 -14.52 10.04
C VAL A 172 -0.15 -14.29 10.48
N ALA A 173 0.25 -13.04 10.73
CA ALA A 173 1.55 -12.77 11.33
C ALA A 173 1.59 -13.32 12.77
N ALA A 174 2.78 -13.55 13.32
CA ALA A 174 2.98 -14.05 14.68
C ALA A 174 2.60 -12.98 15.74
N VAL A 175 1.31 -12.69 15.84
CA VAL A 175 0.73 -11.68 16.72
C VAL A 175 0.50 -12.28 18.09
N GLU A 176 1.04 -11.62 19.10
CA GLU A 176 0.76 -11.95 20.49
C GLU A 176 -0.46 -11.18 20.99
N ILE A 177 -1.40 -11.89 21.62
CA ILE A 177 -2.56 -11.30 22.29
C ILE A 177 -2.28 -11.33 23.79
N LYS A 178 -2.19 -10.15 24.43
CA LYS A 178 -2.07 -10.05 25.89
C LYS A 178 -3.45 -10.12 26.56
N GLY A 179 -3.47 -10.49 27.84
CA GLY A 179 -4.72 -10.67 28.61
C GLY A 179 -5.61 -9.43 28.70
N ASP A 180 -5.06 -8.24 28.43
CA ASP A 180 -5.77 -6.97 28.33
C ASP A 180 -6.17 -6.60 26.88
N LYS A 181 -6.20 -7.58 25.98
CA LYS A 181 -6.56 -7.44 24.56
C LYS A 181 -5.64 -6.51 23.77
N ARG A 182 -4.43 -6.22 24.28
CA ARG A 182 -3.38 -5.61 23.45
C ARG A 182 -2.82 -6.62 22.47
N PHE A 183 -2.64 -6.16 21.24
CA PHE A 183 -2.02 -6.93 20.17
C PHE A 183 -0.60 -6.45 19.97
N LEU A 184 0.35 -7.37 19.95
CA LEU A 184 1.76 -7.08 19.75
C LEU A 184 2.31 -7.86 18.57
N ILE A 185 3.21 -7.24 17.82
CA ILE A 185 4.03 -7.88 16.80
C ILE A 185 5.46 -7.42 16.99
N GLN A 186 6.42 -8.35 17.07
CA GLN A 186 7.83 -8.03 17.31
C GLN A 186 8.04 -7.15 18.56
N ASN A 187 7.28 -7.42 19.62
CA ASN A 187 7.24 -6.64 20.88
C ASN A 187 6.72 -5.18 20.75
N GLU A 188 6.14 -4.81 19.60
CA GLU A 188 5.53 -3.49 19.39
C GLU A 188 4.01 -3.56 19.35
N LEU A 189 3.32 -2.54 19.87
CA LEU A 189 1.85 -2.47 19.80
C LEU A 189 1.38 -2.32 18.36
N VAL A 190 0.46 -3.20 17.94
CA VAL A 190 -0.17 -3.11 16.62
C VAL A 190 -0.99 -1.83 16.55
N GLU A 191 -0.80 -1.07 15.49
CA GLU A 191 -1.55 0.14 15.16
C GLU A 191 -2.50 -0.06 13.98
N GLY A 192 -2.19 -0.99 13.08
CA GLY A 192 -3.07 -1.34 11.95
C GLY A 192 -3.08 -2.84 11.70
N PHE A 193 -4.26 -3.45 11.74
CA PHE A 193 -4.55 -4.81 11.31
C PHE A 193 -5.20 -4.81 9.95
N HIS A 194 -4.55 -5.40 8.96
CA HIS A 194 -5.08 -5.50 7.61
C HIS A 194 -5.75 -6.85 7.40
N ILE A 195 -7.08 -6.82 7.38
CA ILE A 195 -7.92 -8.01 7.17
C ILE A 195 -8.12 -8.21 5.66
N SER A 196 -7.05 -8.59 4.98
CA SER A 196 -7.04 -8.67 3.51
C SER A 196 -8.03 -9.71 2.99
N ARG A 197 -8.38 -9.62 1.70
CA ARG A 197 -9.34 -10.54 1.07
C ARG A 197 -8.99 -12.02 1.27
N ASN A 198 -7.71 -12.39 1.21
CA ASN A 198 -7.28 -13.78 1.42
C ASN A 198 -7.60 -14.32 2.82
N HIS A 199 -7.81 -13.43 3.81
CA HIS A 199 -8.26 -13.82 5.15
C HIS A 199 -9.79 -13.99 5.23
N ARG A 200 -10.52 -13.44 4.25
CA ARG A 200 -11.98 -13.40 4.19
C ARG A 200 -12.56 -14.45 3.24
N ASP A 201 -11.80 -14.86 2.22
CA ASP A 201 -12.16 -15.98 1.36
C ASP A 201 -11.94 -17.28 2.15
N GLU A 202 -13.02 -17.99 2.50
CA GLU A 202 -13.08 -19.29 3.21
C GLU A 202 -12.43 -20.46 2.45
N LYS A 203 -11.35 -20.23 1.71
CA LYS A 203 -10.53 -21.29 1.09
C LYS A 203 -9.16 -21.33 1.74
N LEU A 204 -9.15 -21.67 3.03
CA LEU A 204 -8.03 -22.42 3.57
C LEU A 204 -8.04 -23.77 2.83
N VAL A 205 -7.05 -23.98 1.97
CA VAL A 205 -6.75 -25.32 1.42
C VAL A 205 -6.21 -26.19 2.55
#